data_AF-A0A1B6GD31-F1
#
_entry.id   AF-A0A1B6GD31-F1
#
_cell.length_a   1.000
_cell.length_b   1.000
_cell.length_c   1.000
_cell.angle_alpha   90.00
_cell.angle_beta   90.00
_cell.angle_gamma   90.00
#
_symmetry.space_group_name_H-M   'P 1'
#
loop_
_entity.id
_entity.type
_entity.pdbx_description
1 polymer ?
#
loop_
_entity_poly.entity_id
_entity_poly.type
_entity_poly.pdbx_seq_one_letter_code
_entity_poly.pdbx_strand_id
1 'polypeptide(L)'
;MDHLGSMIRISGLLLVVIFTLFALFVIPTSSLKCYQCGQYTDGVGSITPCINYTERLHLKDCPLATSQQCIKYVSEGSTVRDCAPAECVERGEGWGTKVFCCSEDGCNAATTTQAGTVTSVVAATLVPAILHMVAN
;
A
#
# COMPACT_ATOMS: atom_id res chain seq x y z
N MET A 1 -20.67 -6.28 -49.17
CA MET A 1 -19.59 -5.72 -48.33
C MET A 1 -19.80 -6.06 -46.84
N ASP A 2 -20.66 -7.05 -46.57
CA ASP A 2 -21.28 -7.28 -45.26
C ASP A 2 -20.51 -8.32 -44.42
N HIS A 3 -19.83 -9.26 -45.08
CA HIS A 3 -18.96 -10.25 -44.42
C HIS A 3 -17.69 -9.64 -43.81
N LEU A 4 -17.14 -8.59 -44.43
CA LEU A 4 -15.94 -7.91 -43.92
C LEU A 4 -16.26 -7.09 -42.66
N GLY A 5 -17.42 -6.43 -42.63
CA GLY A 5 -17.92 -5.73 -41.44
C GLY A 5 -18.22 -6.67 -40.27
N SER A 6 -18.77 -7.85 -40.54
CA SER A 6 -19.05 -8.88 -39.52
C SER A 6 -17.75 -9.45 -38.91
N MET A 7 -16.73 -9.75 -39.72
CA MET A 7 -15.44 -10.24 -39.23
C MET A 7 -14.69 -9.22 -38.36
N ILE A 8 -14.75 -7.92 -38.71
CA ILE A 8 -14.12 -6.84 -37.92
C ILE A 8 -14.80 -6.70 -36.55
N ARG A 9 -16.12 -6.86 -36.47
CA ARG A 9 -16.88 -6.81 -35.20
C ARG A 9 -16.58 -7.99 -34.29
N ILE A 10 -16.50 -9.20 -34.83
CA ILE A 10 -16.18 -10.41 -34.05
C ILE A 10 -14.74 -10.33 -33.51
N SER A 11 -13.80 -9.87 -34.33
CA SER A 11 -12.40 -9.67 -33.92
C SER A 11 -12.26 -8.60 -32.83
N GLY A 12 -12.98 -7.48 -32.95
CA GLY A 12 -13.03 -6.44 -31.92
C GLY A 12 -13.65 -6.94 -30.61
N LEU A 13 -14.76 -7.69 -30.68
CA LEU A 13 -15.41 -8.28 -29.51
C LEU A 13 -14.49 -9.27 -28.79
N LEU A 14 -13.76 -10.10 -29.55
CA LEU A 14 -12.80 -11.06 -29.00
C LEU A 14 -11.65 -10.34 -28.28
N LEU A 15 -11.10 -9.27 -28.86
CA LEU A 15 -10.04 -8.48 -28.24
C LEU A 15 -10.49 -7.81 -26.94
N VAL A 16 -11.71 -7.28 -26.90
CA VAL A 16 -12.29 -6.69 -25.69
C VAL A 16 -12.45 -7.73 -24.59
N VAL A 17 -12.96 -8.93 -24.92
CA VAL A 17 -13.11 -10.04 -23.96
C VAL A 17 -11.75 -10.50 -23.43
N ILE A 18 -10.73 -10.61 -24.28
CA ILE A 18 -9.38 -10.99 -23.84
C ILE A 18 -8.80 -9.93 -22.90
N PHE A 19 -8.97 -8.64 -23.21
CA PHE A 19 -8.45 -7.56 -22.39
C PHE A 19 -9.15 -7.45 -21.03
N THR A 20 -10.48 -7.67 -20.97
CA THR A 20 -11.22 -7.68 -19.70
C THR A 20 -10.87 -8.90 -18.84
N LEU A 21 -10.73 -10.08 -19.45
CA LEU A 21 -10.24 -11.26 -18.73
C LEU A 21 -8.83 -11.01 -18.19
N PHE A 22 -7.91 -10.50 -19.01
CA PHE A 22 -6.56 -10.19 -18.57
C PHE A 22 -6.55 -9.19 -17.39
N ALA A 23 -7.34 -8.11 -17.47
CA ALA A 23 -7.45 -7.12 -16.40
C ALA A 23 -8.02 -7.69 -15.09
N LEU A 24 -8.93 -8.69 -15.16
CA LEU A 24 -9.46 -9.38 -13.98
C LEU A 24 -8.42 -10.27 -13.28
N PHE A 25 -7.39 -10.73 -13.99
CA PHE A 25 -6.33 -11.58 -13.45
C PHE A 25 -5.10 -10.80 -12.96
N VAL A 26 -4.98 -9.50 -13.25
CA VAL A 26 -3.91 -8.67 -12.70
C VAL A 26 -4.29 -8.22 -11.29
N ILE A 27 -3.88 -8.97 -10.28
CA ILE A 27 -3.94 -8.51 -8.89
C ILE A 27 -2.71 -7.63 -8.64
N PRO A 28 -2.86 -6.34 -8.30
CA PRO A 28 -1.73 -5.52 -7.90
C PRO A 28 -1.18 -6.03 -6.56
N THR A 29 0.00 -6.63 -6.59
CA THR A 29 0.75 -7.01 -5.37
C THR A 29 1.55 -5.80 -4.89
N SER A 30 0.88 -4.76 -4.41
CA SER A 30 1.57 -3.62 -3.81
C SER A 30 1.96 -3.97 -2.37
N SER A 31 3.26 -4.00 -2.07
CA SER A 31 3.79 -4.06 -0.70
C SER A 31 3.76 -2.70 -0.05
N LEU A 32 3.31 -2.67 1.20
CA LEU A 32 3.41 -1.49 2.07
C LEU A 32 4.88 -1.10 2.21
N LYS A 33 5.19 0.19 2.10
CA LYS A 33 6.53 0.71 2.33
C LYS A 33 6.59 1.45 3.64
N CYS A 34 7.52 1.08 4.51
CA CYS A 34 7.69 1.75 5.81
C CYS A 34 9.12 2.26 5.96
N TYR A 35 9.30 3.28 6.79
CA TYR A 35 10.63 3.61 7.25
C TYR A 35 11.13 2.53 8.19
N GLN A 36 12.29 1.95 7.89
CA GLN A 36 12.91 0.88 8.64
C GLN A 36 14.29 1.33 9.14
N CYS A 37 14.44 1.54 10.44
CA CYS A 37 15.69 1.94 11.07
C CYS A 37 15.69 1.65 12.57
N GLY A 38 16.89 1.47 13.13
CA GLY A 38 17.08 1.15 14.54
C GLY A 38 16.65 -0.28 14.89
N GLN A 39 16.69 -0.62 16.16
CA GLN A 39 16.20 -1.88 16.72
C GLN A 39 15.55 -1.62 18.07
N TYR A 40 14.35 -2.14 18.27
CA TYR A 40 13.62 -2.07 19.53
C TYR A 40 13.47 -3.48 20.09
N THR A 41 13.86 -3.67 21.35
CA THR A 41 13.67 -4.93 22.08
C THR A 41 12.80 -4.66 23.30
N ASP A 42 11.76 -5.47 23.50
CA ASP A 42 10.79 -5.35 24.59
C ASP A 42 11.32 -6.00 25.87
N GLY A 43 12.39 -5.43 26.42
CA GLY A 43 13.03 -5.92 27.64
C GLY A 43 14.24 -5.06 28.00
N VAL A 44 15.03 -5.47 28.99
CA VAL A 44 16.32 -4.85 29.40
C VAL A 44 17.42 -4.94 28.32
N GLY A 45 17.05 -4.80 27.05
CA GLY A 45 17.93 -4.70 25.90
C GLY A 45 18.16 -3.24 25.51
N SER A 46 19.31 -2.99 24.89
CA SER A 46 19.64 -1.67 24.34
C SER A 46 18.69 -1.35 23.18
N ILE A 47 18.10 -0.16 23.21
CA ILE A 47 17.45 0.42 22.04
C ILE A 47 18.58 0.94 21.13
N THR A 48 18.60 0.51 19.87
CA THR A 48 19.49 1.11 18.87
C THR A 48 18.67 2.18 18.15
N PRO A 49 18.90 3.48 18.41
CA PRO A 49 18.11 4.54 17.81
C PRO A 49 18.39 4.66 16.30
N CYS A 50 17.42 5.19 15.56
CA CYS A 50 17.65 5.67 14.20
C CYS A 50 18.59 6.89 14.22
N ILE A 51 19.89 6.66 14.06
CA ILE A 51 20.88 7.74 13.91
C ILE A 51 20.93 8.11 12.42
N ASN A 52 20.85 9.41 12.10
CA ASN A 52 20.98 9.93 10.74
C ASN A 52 19.86 9.47 9.79
N TYR A 53 18.60 9.71 10.19
CA TYR A 53 17.44 9.43 9.37
C TYR A 53 17.42 10.27 8.09
N THR A 54 17.45 9.59 6.95
CA THR A 54 17.18 10.19 5.64
C THR A 54 16.04 9.42 4.96
N GLU A 55 15.02 10.14 4.52
CA GLU A 55 13.80 9.54 3.96
C GLU A 55 14.08 8.65 2.73
N ARG A 56 15.08 9.00 1.93
CA ARG A 56 15.43 8.25 0.72
C ARG A 56 16.13 6.92 0.99
N LEU A 57 16.76 6.75 2.15
CA LEU A 57 17.60 5.58 2.46
C LEU A 57 16.87 4.50 3.27
N HIS A 58 15.79 4.87 3.95
CA HIS A 58 15.14 4.01 4.95
C HIS A 58 13.71 3.61 4.59
N LEU A 59 13.11 4.20 3.54
CA LEU A 59 11.82 3.75 3.04
C LEU A 59 12.01 2.44 2.25
N LYS A 60 11.51 1.33 2.81
CA LYS A 60 11.72 -0.01 2.28
C LYS A 60 10.40 -0.79 2.25
N ASP A 61 10.30 -1.70 1.29
CA ASP A 61 9.17 -2.62 1.19
C ASP A 61 9.08 -3.53 2.42
N CYS A 62 7.86 -3.71 2.92
CA CYS A 62 7.53 -4.65 3.98
C CYS A 62 7.18 -6.03 3.39
N PRO A 63 7.49 -7.12 4.13
CA PRO A 63 7.07 -8.46 3.71
C PRO A 63 5.55 -8.59 3.65
N LEU A 64 5.01 -8.82 2.45
CA LEU A 64 3.57 -8.81 2.17
C LEU A 64 2.76 -9.82 3.01
N ALA A 65 3.39 -10.93 3.40
CA ALA A 65 2.75 -12.00 4.14
C ALA A 65 2.57 -11.73 5.64
N THR A 66 3.41 -10.87 6.22
CA THR A 66 3.52 -10.72 7.69
C THR A 66 3.41 -9.28 8.17
N SER A 67 3.40 -8.31 7.27
CA SER A 67 3.49 -6.91 7.62
C SER A 67 2.44 -6.08 6.88
N GLN A 68 1.35 -5.78 7.58
CA GLN A 68 0.27 -4.94 7.07
C GLN A 68 0.30 -3.50 7.63
N GLN A 69 1.23 -3.19 8.55
CA GLN A 69 1.34 -1.87 9.15
C GLN A 69 2.80 -1.41 9.26
N CYS A 70 2.99 -0.11 9.38
CA CYS A 70 4.21 0.53 9.83
C CYS A 70 4.12 0.81 11.33
N ILE A 71 5.23 0.62 12.04
CA ILE A 71 5.35 0.88 13.47
C ILE A 71 6.42 1.96 13.73
N LYS A 72 6.20 2.74 14.79
CA LYS A 72 7.17 3.71 15.31
C LYS A 72 7.18 3.66 16.83
N TYR A 73 8.37 3.41 17.39
CA TYR A 73 8.64 3.48 18.82
C TYR A 73 9.32 4.81 19.14
N VAL A 74 8.86 5.49 20.18
CA VAL A 74 9.42 6.78 20.64
C VAL A 74 9.65 6.70 22.15
N SER A 75 10.90 6.80 22.58
CA SER A 75 11.30 6.92 24.00
C SER A 75 12.08 8.21 24.21
N GLU A 76 12.51 8.50 25.44
CA GLU A 76 13.30 9.71 25.75
C GLU A 76 14.58 9.77 24.88
N GLY A 77 14.54 10.62 23.86
CA GLY A 77 15.67 10.84 22.94
C GLY A 77 15.90 9.77 21.88
N SER A 78 15.07 8.72 21.79
CA SER A 78 15.25 7.64 20.80
C SER A 78 14.00 7.37 19.98
N THR A 79 14.18 7.06 18.70
CA THR A 79 13.11 6.63 17.79
C THR A 79 13.56 5.40 17.02
N VAL A 80 12.67 4.43 16.88
CA VAL A 80 12.85 3.20 16.07
C VAL A 80 11.63 3.04 15.18
N ARG A 81 11.84 2.53 13.96
CA ARG A 81 10.79 2.41 12.95
C ARG A 81 10.94 1.08 12.22
N ASP A 82 9.83 0.42 11.98
CA ASP A 82 9.84 -0.87 11.28
C ASP A 82 8.50 -1.16 10.60
N CYS A 83 8.43 -2.29 9.91
CA CYS A 83 7.20 -2.96 9.54
C CYS A 83 6.63 -3.73 10.75
N ALA A 84 5.30 -3.85 10.83
CA ALA A 84 4.59 -4.56 11.89
C ALA A 84 3.42 -5.37 11.31
N PRO A 85 3.01 -6.46 12.00
CA PRO A 85 1.82 -7.20 11.65
C PRO A 85 0.55 -6.37 11.90
N ALA A 86 -0.59 -6.87 11.41
CA ALA A 86 -1.90 -6.26 11.62
C ALA A 86 -2.26 -6.09 13.11
N GLU A 87 -1.78 -6.96 14.01
CA GLU A 87 -2.00 -6.82 15.46
C GLU A 87 -1.13 -5.74 16.15
N CYS A 88 -0.61 -4.76 15.43
CA CYS A 88 0.09 -3.61 16.02
C CYS A 88 -0.86 -2.83 16.95
N VAL A 89 -0.48 -2.70 18.23
CA VAL A 89 -1.28 -1.99 19.24
C VAL A 89 -0.55 -0.71 19.65
N GLU A 90 -1.22 0.43 19.46
CA GLU A 90 -0.72 1.72 19.92
C GLU A 90 -0.65 1.75 21.46
N ARG A 91 0.41 2.39 21.98
CA ARG A 91 0.61 2.58 23.41
C ARG A 91 1.04 4.03 23.63
N GLY A 92 0.12 4.85 24.13
CA GLY A 92 0.33 6.29 24.27
C GLY A 92 0.28 6.82 25.71
N GLU A 93 -0.27 6.05 26.65
CA GLU A 93 -0.57 6.50 28.01
C GLU A 93 0.37 5.86 29.03
N GLY A 94 1.28 6.66 29.60
CA GLY A 94 2.21 6.23 30.66
C GLY A 94 3.61 6.84 30.55
N TRP A 95 4.44 6.59 31.57
CA TRP A 95 5.88 6.85 31.56
C TRP A 95 6.59 5.71 30.79
N GLY A 96 7.34 6.00 29.72
CA GLY A 96 8.08 4.98 28.95
C GLY A 96 8.04 5.19 27.42
N THR A 97 8.21 4.09 26.67
CA THR A 97 8.20 4.09 25.19
C THR A 97 6.78 4.15 24.64
N LYS A 98 6.51 5.12 23.78
CA LYS A 98 5.27 5.26 23.01
C LYS A 98 5.33 4.45 21.72
N VAL A 99 4.23 3.80 21.36
CA VAL A 99 4.09 2.97 20.14
C VAL A 99 3.00 3.55 19.26
N PHE A 100 3.30 3.76 17.98
CA PHE A 100 2.36 4.25 16.96
C PHE A 100 2.29 3.27 15.79
N CYS A 101 1.10 3.07 15.23
CA CYS A 101 0.81 2.11 14.18
C CYS A 101 0.02 2.77 13.05
N CYS A 102 0.35 2.50 11.79
CA CYS A 102 -0.35 3.07 10.64
C CYS A 102 -0.20 2.19 9.38
N SER A 103 -1.02 2.36 8.34
CA SER A 103 -1.10 1.42 7.21
C SER A 103 -0.91 2.06 5.83
N GLU A 104 -0.28 3.24 5.77
CA GLU A 104 0.02 3.94 4.52
C GLU A 104 1.53 3.99 4.26
N ASP A 105 1.92 4.05 2.98
CA ASP A 105 3.33 4.13 2.62
C ASP A 105 4.03 5.30 3.31
N GLY A 106 5.06 5.00 4.09
CA GLY A 106 5.87 5.98 4.82
C GLY A 106 5.15 6.68 5.97
N CYS A 107 3.97 6.22 6.40
CA CYS A 107 3.17 6.90 7.43
C CYS A 107 3.89 7.03 8.78
N ASN A 108 4.85 6.14 9.06
CA ASN A 108 5.67 6.22 10.26
C ASN A 108 6.76 7.32 10.20
N ALA A 109 6.74 8.20 9.18
CA ALA A 109 7.61 9.39 9.00
C ALA A 109 7.52 10.43 10.13
N ALA A 110 6.30 10.83 10.50
CA ALA A 110 6.02 12.05 11.24
C ALA A 110 5.57 11.76 12.68
N THR A 111 5.57 12.80 13.54
CA THR A 111 4.84 12.80 14.81
C THR A 111 3.35 13.05 14.50
N THR A 112 2.63 11.96 14.26
CA THR A 112 1.18 11.81 14.01
C THR A 112 0.34 13.10 13.92
N THR A 113 -0.07 13.43 12.69
CA THR A 113 -1.39 14.05 12.44
C THR A 113 -2.09 13.11 11.46
N GLN A 114 -3.24 12.57 11.84
CA GLN A 114 -4.02 11.62 11.04
C GLN A 114 -4.31 12.19 9.63
N ALA A 115 -3.77 11.56 8.60
CA ALA A 115 -4.19 11.81 7.21
C ALA A 115 -5.41 10.94 6.92
N GLY A 116 -6.48 11.58 6.42
CA GLY A 116 -7.76 10.95 6.16
C GLY A 116 -7.74 10.01 4.96
N THR A 117 -8.63 9.03 5.01
CA THR A 117 -8.86 7.99 4.01
C THR A 117 -9.18 8.60 2.64
N VAL A 118 -8.27 8.45 1.66
CA VAL A 118 -8.56 8.76 0.25
C VAL A 118 -9.03 7.49 -0.44
N THR A 119 -10.34 7.28 -0.50
CA THR A 119 -10.93 6.20 -1.31
C THR A 119 -10.80 6.56 -2.80
N SER A 120 -9.87 5.93 -3.51
CA SER A 120 -9.82 6.00 -4.97
C SER A 120 -10.92 5.12 -5.57
N VAL A 121 -11.97 5.74 -6.08
CA VAL A 121 -13.01 5.07 -6.87
C VAL A 121 -12.47 4.90 -8.29
N VAL A 122 -11.96 3.71 -8.63
CA VAL A 122 -11.66 3.37 -10.02
C VAL A 122 -12.98 3.13 -10.74
N ALA A 123 -13.52 4.17 -11.36
CA ALA A 123 -14.69 4.07 -12.23
C ALA A 123 -14.29 3.32 -13.51
N ALA A 124 -14.73 2.07 -13.64
CA ALA A 124 -14.58 1.28 -14.86
C ALA A 124 -15.47 1.85 -15.98
N THR A 125 -14.96 2.81 -16.75
CA THR A 125 -15.66 3.44 -17.89
C THR A 125 -15.54 2.64 -19.20
N LEU A 126 -15.58 1.31 -19.14
CA LEU A 126 -15.56 0.47 -20.37
C LEU A 126 -16.93 0.29 -21.03
N VAL A 127 -18.03 0.67 -20.36
CA VAL A 127 -19.40 0.48 -20.85
C VAL A 127 -19.74 1.31 -22.13
N PRO A 128 -19.37 2.61 -22.27
CA PRO A 128 -19.75 3.36 -23.47
C PRO A 128 -19.06 2.86 -24.75
N ALA A 129 -17.82 2.37 -24.65
CA ALA A 129 -17.11 1.82 -25.82
C ALA A 129 -17.78 0.53 -26.34
N ILE A 130 -18.30 -0.30 -25.44
CA ILE A 130 -19.03 -1.53 -25.79
C ILE A 130 -20.36 -1.21 -26.47
N LEU A 131 -21.09 -0.18 -26.01
CA LEU A 131 -22.37 0.21 -26.62
C LEU A 131 -22.18 0.80 -28.03
N HIS A 132 -21.13 1.59 -28.26
CA HIS A 132 -20.82 2.14 -29.58
C HIS A 132 -20.40 1.08 -30.61
N MET A 133 -19.78 -0.04 -30.17
CA MET A 133 -19.40 -1.14 -31.05
C MET A 133 -20.55 -2.12 -31.34
N VAL A 134 -21.54 -2.21 -30.45
CA VAL A 134 -22.73 -3.06 -30.63
C VAL A 134 -23.83 -2.34 -31.43
N ALA A 135 -23.91 -1.01 -31.35
CA ALA A 135 -25.01 -0.23 -31.91
C ALA A 135 -24.82 0.25 -33.37
N ASN A 136 -23.66 0.03 -34.01
CA ASN A 136 -23.46 0.37 -35.42
C ASN A 136 -22.90 -0.82 -36.18
#